data_AF-A0A2D8FT56-F1
#
_entry.id   AF-A0A2D8FT56-F1
#
_cell.length_a   1.000
_cell.length_b   1.000
_cell.length_c   1.000
_cell.angle_alpha   90.00
_cell.angle_beta   90.00
_cell.angle_gamma   90.00
#
_symmetry.space_group_name_H-M   'P 1'
#
loop_
_entity.id
_entity.type
_entity.pdbx_description
1 polymer ?
#
loop_
_entity_poly.entity_id
_entity_poly.type
_entity_poly.pdbx_seq_one_letter_code
_entity_poly.pdbx_strand_id
1 'polypeptide(L)' 'NRLLSLNQAPETAYVDIDKVQDELAFARRMFADHGWPVIDMTRRSIEEAAAAIINLFNDRVLAEGDGA' A
#
# COMPACT_ATOMS: atom_id res chain seq x y z
N ASN A 1 25.77 -36.30 0.99
CA ASN A 1 25.84 -36.43 -0.48
C ASN A 1 24.77 -37.39 -1.02
N ARG A 2 23.50 -36.97 -1.02
CA ARG A 2 22.37 -37.64 -1.72
C ARG A 2 21.27 -36.67 -2.20
N LEU A 3 21.52 -35.35 -2.17
CA LEU A 3 20.55 -34.32 -2.60
C LEU A 3 21.07 -33.53 -3.81
N LEU A 4 21.44 -34.26 -4.87
CA LEU A 4 21.79 -33.70 -6.19
C LEU A 4 21.00 -34.40 -7.32
N SER A 5 19.82 -34.95 -7.01
CA SER A 5 19.03 -35.77 -7.96
C SER A 5 17.62 -35.24 -8.25
N LEU A 6 17.31 -34.00 -7.91
CA LEU A 6 16.09 -33.33 -8.36
C LEU A 6 16.47 -32.04 -9.08
N ASN A 7 16.57 -32.20 -10.40
CA ASN A 7 16.77 -31.19 -11.41
C ASN A 7 15.81 -29.99 -11.19
N GLN A 8 16.40 -28.84 -10.82
CA GLN A 8 15.93 -27.44 -10.86
C GLN A 8 14.59 -27.21 -11.57
N ALA A 9 13.65 -26.42 -11.02
CA ALA A 9 13.86 -25.03 -10.60
C ALA A 9 13.16 -24.66 -9.28
N PRO A 10 13.84 -23.97 -8.34
CA PRO A 10 13.21 -23.33 -7.20
C PRO A 10 12.78 -21.90 -7.56
N GLU A 11 12.17 -21.68 -8.73
CA GLU A 11 11.58 -20.38 -9.09
C GLU A 11 10.06 -20.52 -8.94
N THR A 12 9.60 -20.85 -7.73
CA THR A 12 8.18 -20.82 -7.44
C THR A 12 7.70 -19.38 -7.61
N ALA A 13 6.60 -19.21 -8.36
CA ALA A 13 5.83 -18.01 -8.66
C ALA A 13 5.48 -17.10 -7.45
N TYR A 14 6.48 -16.65 -6.71
CA TYR A 14 6.34 -15.82 -5.53
C TYR A 14 6.69 -14.39 -5.93
N VAL A 15 5.64 -13.69 -6.34
CA VAL A 15 5.57 -12.25 -6.59
C VAL A 15 6.45 -11.78 -7.75
N ASP A 16 5.87 -11.79 -8.94
CA ASP A 16 6.38 -11.03 -10.08
C ASP A 16 6.44 -9.55 -9.69
N ILE A 17 7.65 -9.03 -9.48
CA ILE A 17 7.87 -7.67 -8.99
C ILE A 17 7.38 -6.63 -9.99
N ASP A 18 7.44 -6.94 -11.29
CA ASP A 18 7.02 -6.03 -12.34
C ASP A 18 5.51 -5.83 -12.27
N LYS A 19 4.74 -6.90 -12.02
CA LYS A 19 3.29 -6.80 -11.79
C LYS A 19 2.92 -5.99 -10.55
N VAL A 20 3.68 -6.12 -9.45
CA VAL A 20 3.44 -5.31 -8.25
C VAL A 20 3.70 -3.83 -8.51
N GLN A 21 4.72 -3.49 -9.30
CA GLN A 21 4.99 -2.11 -9.70
C GLN A 21 3.85 -1.54 -10.55
N ASP A 22 3.34 -2.31 -11.51
CA ASP A 22 2.21 -1.92 -12.35
C ASP A 22 0.93 -1.66 -11.53
N GLU A 23 0.60 -2.56 -10.60
CA GLU A 23 -0.55 -2.39 -9.70
C GLU A 23 -0.40 -1.15 -8.81
N LEU A 24 0.79 -0.92 -8.26
CA LEU A 24 1.06 0.25 -7.42
C LEU A 24 0.96 1.56 -8.23
N ALA A 25 1.46 1.57 -9.47
CA ALA A 25 1.35 2.72 -10.36
C ALA A 25 -0.11 3.02 -10.72
N PHE A 26 -0.90 1.99 -11.02
CA PHE A 26 -2.32 2.11 -11.27
C PHE A 26 -3.08 2.68 -10.06
N ALA A 27 -2.85 2.12 -8.87
CA ALA A 27 -3.49 2.57 -7.64
C ALA A 27 -3.16 4.04 -7.33
N ARG A 28 -1.89 4.44 -7.45
CA ARG A 28 -1.47 5.83 -7.24
C ARG A 28 -2.15 6.81 -8.18
N ARG A 29 -2.31 6.45 -9.46
CA ARG A 29 -3.05 7.25 -10.43
C ARG A 29 -4.52 7.37 -10.03
N MET A 30 -5.17 6.25 -9.73
CA MET A 30 -6.58 6.23 -9.33
C MET A 30 -6.84 7.09 -8.09
N PHE A 31 -5.98 7.02 -7.07
CA PHE A 31 -6.10 7.87 -5.88
C PHE A 31 -5.94 9.35 -6.19
N ALA A 32 -4.99 9.71 -7.07
CA ALA A 32 -4.79 11.09 -7.48
C ALA A 32 -6.00 11.64 -8.26
N ASP A 33 -6.56 10.85 -9.18
CA ASP A 33 -7.71 11.25 -9.99
C ASP A 33 -8.97 11.52 -9.13
N HIS A 34 -9.11 10.79 -8.01
CA HIS A 34 -10.20 10.99 -7.06
C HIS A 34 -9.86 11.98 -5.91
N GLY A 35 -8.65 12.54 -5.88
CA GLY A 35 -8.19 13.40 -4.79
C GLY A 35 -8.15 12.68 -3.43
N TRP A 36 -7.96 11.36 -3.42
CA TRP A 36 -7.90 10.59 -2.20
C TRP A 36 -6.53 10.70 -1.54
N PRO A 37 -6.50 10.91 -0.22
CA PRO A 37 -5.25 10.96 0.52
C PRO A 37 -4.60 9.58 0.58
N VAL A 38 -3.26 9.57 0.45
CA VAL A 38 -2.47 8.34 0.45
C VAL A 38 -1.59 8.29 1.69
N ILE A 39 -1.71 7.20 2.45
CA ILE A 39 -0.88 6.93 3.63
C ILE A 39 0.16 5.86 3.27
N ASP A 40 1.44 6.19 3.42
CA ASP A 40 2.53 5.24 3.22
C ASP A 40 2.70 4.33 4.43
N MET A 41 2.54 3.02 4.21
CA MET A 41 2.61 1.98 5.23
C MET A 41 4.02 1.39 5.41
N THR A 42 4.98 1.65 4.51
CA THR A 42 6.25 0.89 4.44
C THR A 42 7.14 1.01 5.69
N ARG A 43 6.98 2.06 6.49
CA ARG A 43 7.75 2.26 7.74
C ARG A 43 6.88 2.68 8.92
N ARG A 44 5.59 2.35 8.89
CA ARG A 44 4.65 2.70 9.95
C ARG A 44 4.18 1.46 10.67
N SER A 45 4.05 1.56 11.98
CA SER A 45 3.30 0.58 12.75
C SER A 45 1.80 0.68 12.42
N ILE A 46 1.02 -0.34 12.81
CA ILE A 46 -0.43 -0.33 12.61
C ILE A 46 -1.08 0.82 13.40
N GLU A 47 -0.59 1.08 14.61
CA GLU A 47 -1.03 2.18 15.46
C GLU A 47 -0.74 3.54 14.83
N GLU A 48 0.44 3.72 14.23
CA GLU A 48 0.80 4.96 13.54
C GLU A 48 -0.05 5.20 12.28
N ALA A 49 -0.37 4.14 11.55
CA ALA A 49 -1.29 4.20 10.41
C ALA A 49 -2.71 4.56 10.86
N ALA A 50 -3.20 3.93 11.93
CA ALA A 50 -4.52 4.23 12.50
C ALA A 50 -4.60 5.69 12.97
N ALA A 51 -3.57 6.20 13.64
CA ALA A 51 -3.50 7.60 14.04
C ALA A 51 -3.56 8.55 12.83
N ALA A 52 -2.86 8.23 11.74
CA ALA A 52 -2.90 9.02 10.51
C ALA A 52 -4.31 9.04 9.88
N ILE A 53 -5.03 7.91 9.90
CA ILE A 53 -6.41 7.83 9.42
C ILE A 53 -7.35 8.68 10.28
N ILE A 54 -7.23 8.59 11.62
CA ILE A 54 -8.05 9.37 12.55
C ILE A 54 -7.81 10.87 12.35
N ASN A 55 -6.56 11.30 12.25
CA ASN A 55 -6.22 12.71 12.02
C ASN A 55 -6.84 13.21 10.71
N LEU A 56 -6.71 12.43 9.65
CA LEU A 56 -7.28 12.79 8.36
C LEU A 56 -8.81 12.92 8.39
N PHE A 57 -9.48 12.04 9.11
CA PHE A 57 -10.92 12.11 9.30
C PHE A 57 -11.31 13.38 10.08
N ASN A 58 -10.60 13.66 11.18
CA ASN A 58 -10.87 14.83 12.01
C ASN A 58 -10.64 16.14 11.23
N ASP A 59 -9.55 16.23 10.45
CA ASP A 59 -9.25 17.41 9.62
C ASP A 59 -10.39 17.68 8.63
N ARG A 60 -10.97 16.62 8.04
CA ARG A 60 -12.11 16.74 7.15
C ARG A 60 -13.38 17.18 7.87
N VAL A 61 -13.70 16.58 9.02
CA VAL A 61 -14.88 16.95 9.82
C VAL A 61 -14.79 18.40 10.31
N LEU A 62 -13.61 18.85 10.75
CA LEU A 62 -13.38 20.23 11.17
C LEU A 62 -13.54 21.21 10.00
N ALA A 63 -13.00 20.88 8.82
CA ALA A 63 -13.15 21.71 7.62
C ALA A 63 -14.62 21.83 7.16
N GLU A 64 -15.46 20.80 7.39
CA GLU A 64 -16.89 20.84 7.09
C GLU A 64 -17.70 21.62 8.15
N GLY A 65 -17.19 21.75 9.38
CA GLY A 65 -17.83 22.45 10.50
C GLY A 65 -17.62 23.98 10.53
N ASP A 66 -16.51 24.49 10.00
CA ASP A 66 -16.23 25.94 9.90
C ASP A 66 -16.96 26.64 8.74
N GLY A 67 -17.71 25.89 7.93
CA GLY A 67 -18.49 26.41 6.79
C GLY A 67 -19.99 26.61 7.05
N ALA A 68 -20.45 26.46 8.29
CA ALA A 68 -21.86 26.56 8.69
C ALA A 68 -22.20 27.86 9.45
#